data_AF-A0A0E3BDQ8-F1
#
_entry.id   AF-A0A0E3BDQ8-F1
#
_cell.length_a   1.000
_cell.length_b   1.000
_cell.length_c   1.000
_cell.angle_alpha   90.00
_cell.angle_beta   90.00
_cell.angle_gamma   90.00
#
_symmetry.space_group_name_H-M   'P 1'
#
loop_
_entity.id
_entity.type
_entity.pdbx_description
1 polymer ?
#
loop_
_entity_poly.entity_id
_entity_poly.type
_entity_poly.pdbx_seq_one_letter_code
_entity_poly.pdbx_strand_id
1 'polypeptide(L)'
;MNIVWSNSASALWVCVVIAIAAASISYTITMTELFAPVRSWSQKLGHMIGYLFTCFYCMSHWVVIAAVMIYRPRLIQGDLLSADLIVSIFFTITVAALVCGLLFRVFLTAMTMKLKQKEMAEAMSK
;
A
#
# COMPACT_ATOMS: atom_id res chain seq x y z
N MET A 1 21.46 11.41 -28.92
CA MET A 1 20.49 10.43 -28.40
C MET A 1 21.20 9.60 -27.34
N ASN A 2 21.47 10.19 -26.18
CA ASN A 2 22.26 9.58 -25.12
C ASN A 2 21.56 9.86 -23.77
N ILE A 3 21.22 8.77 -23.07
CA ILE A 3 21.00 8.70 -21.62
C ILE A 3 19.68 9.34 -21.10
N VAL A 4 18.54 8.76 -21.46
CA VAL A 4 17.29 8.88 -20.65
C VAL A 4 17.25 7.77 -19.57
N TRP A 5 17.88 6.62 -19.83
CA TRP A 5 17.78 5.40 -19.03
C TRP A 5 18.31 5.50 -17.58
N SER A 6 19.36 6.28 -17.30
CA SER A 6 19.94 6.36 -15.95
C SER A 6 18.98 7.01 -14.95
N ASN A 7 18.15 7.95 -15.38
CA ASN A 7 17.20 8.65 -14.52
C ASN A 7 15.87 7.90 -14.43
N SER A 8 15.44 7.22 -15.49
CA SER A 8 14.21 6.43 -15.46
C SER A 8 14.33 5.17 -14.60
N ALA A 9 15.51 4.52 -14.57
CA ALA A 9 15.72 3.34 -13.73
C ALA A 9 15.68 3.68 -12.23
N SER A 10 16.29 4.80 -11.82
CA SER A 10 16.23 5.25 -10.44
C SER A 10 14.82 5.70 -10.05
N ALA A 11 14.09 6.38 -10.95
CA ALA A 11 12.69 6.74 -10.72
C ALA A 11 11.79 5.51 -10.58
N LEU A 12 11.97 4.50 -11.43
CA LEU A 12 11.24 3.21 -11.32
C LEU A 12 11.50 2.55 -9.98
N TRP A 13 12.76 2.50 -9.54
CA TRP A 13 13.12 1.95 -8.25
C TRP A 13 12.45 2.71 -7.09
N VAL A 14 12.47 4.04 -7.13
CA VAL A 14 11.78 4.88 -6.14
C VAL A 14 10.28 4.59 -6.10
N CYS A 15 9.62 4.48 -7.26
CA CYS A 15 8.20 4.11 -7.33
C CYS A 15 7.93 2.73 -6.71
N VAL A 16 8.79 1.73 -6.96
CA VAL A 16 8.65 0.39 -6.35
C VAL A 16 8.81 0.45 -4.83
N VAL A 17 9.82 1.16 -4.33
CA VAL A 17 10.04 1.34 -2.88
C VAL A 17 8.85 2.04 -2.24
N ILE A 18 8.33 3.11 -2.87
CA ILE A 18 7.14 3.82 -2.41
C ILE A 18 5.94 2.88 -2.39
N ALA A 19 5.72 2.08 -3.44
CA ALA A 19 4.60 1.16 -3.52
C ALA A 19 4.61 0.12 -2.40
N ILE A 20 5.77 -0.48 -2.10
CA ILE A 20 5.93 -1.46 -1.02
C ILE A 20 5.71 -0.80 0.34
N ALA A 21 6.33 0.36 0.58
CA ALA A 21 6.16 1.10 1.81
C ALA A 21 4.70 1.53 2.02
N ALA A 22 4.05 2.04 0.96
CA ALA A 22 2.66 2.46 1.01
C ALA A 22 1.71 1.29 1.29
N ALA A 23 1.94 0.13 0.67
CA ALA A 23 1.17 -1.08 0.95
C ALA A 23 1.34 -1.52 2.41
N SER A 24 2.57 -1.54 2.92
CA SER A 24 2.87 -1.91 4.31
C SER A 24 2.23 -0.94 5.32
N ILE A 25 2.43 0.38 5.15
CA ILE A 25 1.83 1.42 6.01
C ILE A 25 0.31 1.29 6.02
N SER A 26 -0.30 1.11 4.85
CA SER A 26 -1.74 0.99 4.72
C SER A 26 -2.27 -0.25 5.41
N TYR A 27 -1.60 -1.39 5.26
CA TYR A 27 -1.97 -2.61 5.98
C TYR A 27 -1.83 -2.42 7.49
N THR A 28 -0.75 -1.79 7.96
CA THR A 28 -0.54 -1.48 9.37
C THR A 28 -1.68 -0.63 9.94
N ILE A 29 -2.02 0.48 9.29
CA ILE A 29 -3.08 1.39 9.76
C ILE A 29 -4.45 0.69 9.75
N THR A 30 -4.74 -0.08 8.72
CA THR A 30 -6.08 -0.64 8.51
C THR A 30 -6.34 -1.96 9.23
N MET A 31 -5.29 -2.74 9.54
CA MET A 31 -5.42 -4.10 10.09
C MET A 31 -4.85 -4.28 11.49
N THR A 32 -3.87 -3.48 11.92
CA THR A 32 -3.28 -3.69 13.26
C THR A 32 -4.15 -3.13 14.36
N GLU A 33 -4.15 -3.84 15.50
CA GLU A 33 -4.92 -3.45 16.70
C GLU A 33 -4.48 -2.10 17.26
N LEU A 34 -3.22 -1.71 17.06
CA LEU A 34 -2.69 -0.41 17.50
C LEU A 34 -3.49 0.76 16.93
N PHE A 35 -4.03 0.62 15.71
CA PHE A 35 -4.82 1.66 15.04
C PHE A 35 -6.34 1.45 15.16
N ALA A 36 -6.81 0.49 15.97
CA ALA A 36 -8.25 0.32 16.23
C ALA A 36 -8.93 1.60 16.78
N PRO A 37 -8.32 2.38 17.70
CA PRO A 37 -8.90 3.64 18.17
C PRO A 37 -9.04 4.65 17.03
N VAL A 38 -8.02 4.79 16.18
CA VAL A 38 -8.04 5.70 15.02
C VAL A 38 -9.13 5.31 14.03
N ARG A 39 -9.27 4.02 13.73
CA ARG A 39 -10.33 3.49 12.86
C ARG A 39 -11.71 3.79 13.44
N SER A 40 -11.96 3.47 14.70
CA SER A 40 -13.25 3.74 15.35
C SER A 40 -13.60 5.23 15.41
N TRP A 41 -12.60 6.10 15.63
CA TRP A 41 -12.77 7.54 15.59
C TRP A 41 -13.11 8.04 14.17
N SER A 42 -12.41 7.54 13.15
CA SER A 42 -12.63 7.92 11.75
C SER A 42 -14.05 7.63 11.26
N GLN A 43 -14.66 6.55 11.76
CA GLN A 43 -16.06 6.18 11.46
C GLN A 43 -17.06 7.25 11.95
N LYS A 44 -16.72 7.98 13.01
CA LYS A 44 -17.57 9.06 13.55
C LYS A 44 -17.54 10.33 12.69
N LEU A 45 -16.52 10.49 11.84
CA LEU A 45 -16.35 11.65 10.95
C LEU A 45 -17.15 11.54 9.64
N GLY A 46 -17.77 10.38 9.39
CA GLY A 46 -18.59 10.12 8.22
C GLY A 46 -18.15 8.90 7.42
N HIS A 47 -19.06 8.39 6.59
CA HIS A 47 -18.90 7.13 5.86
C HIS A 47 -17.65 7.08 4.98
N MET A 48 -17.34 8.14 4.22
CA MET A 48 -16.20 8.14 3.29
C MET A 48 -14.85 8.13 4.03
N ILE A 49 -14.71 8.94 5.08
CA ILE A 49 -13.47 9.00 5.88
C ILE A 49 -13.31 7.69 6.65
N GLY A 50 -14.38 7.16 7.24
CA GLY A 50 -14.35 5.87 7.90
C GLY A 50 -13.88 4.75 6.96
N TYR A 51 -14.44 4.69 5.74
CA TYR A 51 -14.08 3.67 4.75
C TYR A 51 -12.60 3.73 4.35
N LEU A 52 -12.02 4.93 4.28
CA LEU A 52 -10.60 5.11 3.97
C LEU A 52 -9.69 4.39 4.98
N PHE A 53 -9.99 4.49 6.28
CA PHE A 53 -9.17 3.89 7.34
C PHE A 53 -9.45 2.39 7.59
N THR A 54 -10.42 1.79 6.91
CA THR A 54 -10.69 0.35 6.99
C THR A 54 -10.31 -0.41 5.72
N CYS A 55 -10.06 0.30 4.62
CA CYS A 55 -9.70 -0.27 3.33
C CYS A 55 -8.21 -0.07 3.05
N PHE A 56 -7.39 -1.12 3.17
CA PHE A 56 -5.93 -1.05 2.92
C PHE A 56 -5.60 -0.58 1.49
N TYR A 57 -6.40 -0.99 0.51
CA TYR A 57 -6.27 -0.55 -0.88
C TYR A 57 -6.53 0.95 -1.01
N CYS A 58 -7.60 1.45 -0.39
CA CYS A 58 -7.97 2.84 -0.44
C CYS A 58 -6.91 3.70 0.26
N MET A 59 -6.47 3.28 1.45
CA MET A 59 -5.43 3.96 2.20
C MET A 59 -4.12 4.03 1.40
N SER A 60 -3.77 2.98 0.65
CA SER A 60 -2.52 2.98 -0.13
C SER A 60 -2.50 4.02 -1.24
N HIS A 61 -3.66 4.42 -1.79
CA HIS A 61 -3.72 5.49 -2.80
C HIS A 61 -3.24 6.81 -2.20
N TRP A 62 -3.75 7.15 -1.02
CA TRP A 62 -3.40 8.40 -0.34
C TRP A 62 -1.96 8.41 0.14
N VAL A 63 -1.44 7.28 0.62
CA VAL A 63 -0.02 7.16 1.00
C VAL A 63 0.87 7.30 -0.23
N VAL A 64 0.53 6.69 -1.36
CA VAL A 64 1.27 6.84 -2.62
C VAL A 64 1.23 8.29 -3.11
N ILE A 65 0.06 8.93 -3.15
CA ILE A 65 -0.08 10.33 -3.57
C ILE A 65 0.80 11.24 -2.72
N ALA A 66 0.75 11.09 -1.39
CA ALA A 66 1.58 11.86 -0.47
C ALA A 66 3.08 11.63 -0.73
N ALA A 67 3.50 10.37 -0.85
CA ALA A 67 4.91 10.02 -1.09
C ALA A 67 5.42 10.54 -2.44
N VAL A 68 4.66 10.37 -3.53
CA VAL A 68 5.06 10.86 -4.85
C VAL A 68 5.11 12.39 -4.88
N MET A 69 4.24 13.09 -4.15
CA MET A 69 4.31 14.56 -4.03
C MET A 69 5.59 15.04 -3.29
N ILE A 70 6.07 14.26 -2.32
CA ILE A 70 7.30 14.54 -1.56
C ILE A 70 8.55 14.21 -2.39
N TYR A 71 8.65 12.97 -2.90
CA TYR A 71 9.86 12.47 -3.56
C TYR A 71 9.92 12.82 -5.05
N ARG A 72 8.79 13.19 -5.66
CA ARG A 72 8.65 13.59 -7.06
C ARG A 72 9.40 12.68 -8.06
N PRO A 73 9.24 11.34 -8.01
CA PRO A 73 9.78 10.46 -9.03
C PRO A 73 9.19 10.85 -10.39
N ARG A 74 10.04 11.00 -11.40
CA ARG A 74 9.63 11.26 -12.78
C ARG A 74 9.99 10.07 -13.65
N LEU A 75 9.00 9.23 -13.95
CA LEU A 75 9.18 8.07 -14.83
C LEU A 75 9.40 8.47 -16.28
N ILE A 76 8.63 9.45 -16.74
CA ILE A 76 8.73 10.08 -18.05
C ILE A 76 9.28 11.49 -17.81
N GLN A 77 10.17 11.94 -18.68
CA GLN A 77 10.75 13.28 -18.62
C GLN A 77 10.11 14.13 -19.72
N GLY A 78 8.88 14.58 -19.49
CA GLY A 78 8.20 15.52 -20.37
C GLY A 78 8.43 16.97 -19.97
N ASP A 79 7.92 17.90 -20.78
CA ASP A 79 7.99 19.34 -20.50
C ASP A 79 7.03 19.76 -19.37
N LEU A 80 6.00 18.96 -19.09
CA LEU A 80 4.99 19.21 -18.06
C LEU A 80 5.22 18.31 -16.82
N LEU A 81 5.81 18.88 -15.76
CA LEU A 81 5.93 18.24 -14.43
C LEU A 81 4.60 17.65 -13.95
N SER A 82 3.51 18.38 -14.21
CA SER A 82 2.10 17.97 -14.08
C SER A 82 1.84 16.52 -14.44
N ALA A 83 2.06 16.26 -15.73
CA ALA A 83 1.76 15.01 -16.38
C ALA A 83 2.71 13.90 -15.91
N ASP A 84 4.01 14.20 -15.77
CA ASP A 84 5.00 13.22 -15.30
C ASP A 84 4.67 12.66 -13.91
N LEU A 85 4.24 13.54 -12.99
CA LEU A 85 3.83 13.14 -11.65
C LEU A 85 2.54 12.34 -11.66
N ILE A 86 1.54 12.71 -12.47
CA ILE A 86 0.29 11.94 -12.61
C ILE A 86 0.60 10.52 -13.07
N VAL A 87 1.41 10.36 -14.11
CA VAL A 87 1.83 9.03 -14.60
C VAL A 87 2.54 8.24 -13.49
N SER A 88 3.45 8.90 -12.77
CA SER A 88 4.20 8.27 -11.68
C SER A 88 3.31 7.87 -10.49
N ILE A 89 2.30 8.68 -10.16
CA ILE A 89 1.29 8.37 -9.15
C ILE A 89 0.52 7.12 -9.55
N PHE A 90 -0.10 7.11 -10.74
CA PHE A 90 -0.94 5.98 -11.15
C PHE A 90 -0.14 4.70 -11.34
N PHE A 91 1.07 4.78 -11.89
CA PHE A 91 1.98 3.64 -11.96
C PHE A 91 2.27 3.08 -10.56
N THR A 92 2.64 3.95 -9.63
CA THR A 92 2.97 3.55 -8.25
C THR A 92 1.75 3.00 -7.51
N ILE A 93 0.56 3.56 -7.74
CA ILE A 93 -0.71 3.03 -7.19
C ILE A 93 -0.97 1.62 -7.71
N THR A 94 -0.79 1.37 -9.00
CA THR A 94 -0.98 0.02 -9.58
C THR A 94 -0.01 -0.97 -8.95
N VAL A 95 1.27 -0.62 -8.82
CA VAL A 95 2.26 -1.49 -8.16
C VAL A 95 1.88 -1.70 -6.68
N ALA A 96 1.47 -0.65 -5.98
CA ALA A 96 1.04 -0.75 -4.57
C ALA A 96 -0.19 -1.66 -4.42
N ALA A 97 -1.14 -1.61 -5.35
CA ALA A 97 -2.32 -2.48 -5.36
C ALA A 97 -1.92 -3.96 -5.51
N LEU A 98 -0.96 -4.26 -6.39
CA LEU A 98 -0.43 -5.63 -6.54
C LEU A 98 0.28 -6.09 -5.26
N VAL A 99 1.09 -5.23 -4.64
CA VAL A 99 1.75 -5.54 -3.36
C VAL A 99 0.73 -5.73 -2.25
N CYS A 100 -0.29 -4.87 -2.14
CA CYS A 100 -1.40 -5.03 -1.21
C CYS A 100 -2.10 -6.39 -1.39
N GLY A 101 -2.37 -6.79 -2.64
CA GLY A 101 -2.94 -8.10 -2.95
C GLY A 101 -2.04 -9.26 -2.52
N LEU A 102 -0.73 -9.15 -2.76
CA LEU A 102 0.26 -10.14 -2.32
C LEU A 102 0.33 -10.24 -0.79
N LEU A 103 0.43 -9.10 -0.09
CA LEU A 103 0.46 -9.04 1.37
C LEU A 103 -0.82 -9.65 1.97
N PHE A 104 -1.97 -9.33 1.40
CA PHE A 104 -3.24 -9.90 1.84
C PHE A 104 -3.28 -11.42 1.67
N ARG A 105 -2.79 -11.97 0.54
CA ARG A 105 -2.69 -13.43 0.34
C ARG A 105 -1.78 -14.08 1.37
N VAL A 106 -0.60 -13.51 1.60
CA VAL A 106 0.35 -14.01 2.61
C VAL A 106 -0.28 -14.00 4.00
N PHE A 107 -0.97 -12.92 4.36
CA PHE A 107 -1.66 -12.80 5.64
C PHE A 107 -2.78 -13.85 5.80
N LEU A 108 -3.61 -14.05 4.77
CA LEU A 108 -4.64 -15.08 4.79
C LEU A 108 -4.05 -16.48 4.99
N THR A 109 -2.97 -16.82 4.27
CA THR A 109 -2.28 -18.10 4.45
C THR A 109 -1.76 -18.27 5.88
N ALA A 110 -1.14 -17.23 6.45
CA ALA A 110 -0.67 -17.26 7.84
C ALA A 110 -1.81 -17.47 8.84
N MET A 111 -2.95 -16.81 8.66
CA MET A 111 -4.14 -16.97 9.49
C MET A 111 -4.72 -18.39 9.37
N THR A 112 -4.84 -18.94 8.16
CA THR A 112 -5.30 -20.32 7.95
C THR A 112 -4.38 -21.33 8.63
N MET A 113 -3.06 -21.13 8.57
CA MET A 113 -2.11 -21.99 9.28
C MET A 113 -2.31 -21.92 10.80
N LYS A 114 -2.50 -20.72 11.36
CA LYS A 114 -2.75 -20.54 12.80
C LYS A 114 -4.05 -21.21 13.26
N LEU A 115 -5.12 -21.13 12.46
CA LEU A 115 -6.38 -21.82 12.75
C LEU A 115 -6.20 -23.34 12.76
N LYS A 116 -5.56 -23.91 11.73
CA LYS A 116 -5.27 -25.35 11.68
C LYS A 116 -4.42 -25.84 12.85
N GLN A 117 -3.42 -25.06 13.26
CA GLN A 117 -2.58 -25.37 14.42
C GLN A 117 -3.41 -25.42 15.71
N LYS A 118 -4.38 -24.51 15.86
CA LYS A 118 -5.29 -24.49 17.00
C LYS A 118 -6.20 -25.71 17.01
N GLU A 119 -6.80 -26.06 15.87
CA GLU A 119 -7.65 -27.25 15.72
C GLU A 119 -6.90 -28.55 16.04
N MET A 120 -5.65 -28.69 15.56
CA MET A 120 -4.82 -29.87 15.87
C MET A 120 -4.44 -29.95 17.35
N ALA A 121 -4.12 -28.81 17.98
CA ALA A 121 -3.83 -28.76 19.40
C ALA A 121 -5.05 -29.14 20.26
N GLU A 122 -6.24 -28.65 19.91
CA GLU A 122 -7.49 -29.02 20.56
C GLU A 122 -7.79 -30.52 20.39
N ALA A 123 -7.57 -31.08 19.20
CA ALA A 123 -7.77 -32.50 18.92
C ALA A 123 -6.80 -33.44 19.67
N MET A 124 -5.57 -33.00 19.96
CA MET A 124 -4.60 -33.75 20.76
C MET A 124 -4.82 -33.63 22.28
N SER A 125 -5.60 -32.63 22.71
CA SER A 125 -5.96 -32.42 24.11
C SER A 125 -7.20 -33.21 24.56
N LYS A 126 -7.84 -33.93 23.63
CA LYS A 126 -9.04 -34.74 23.83
C LYS A 126 -8.71 -36.23 23.67
#